data_AF-A0A1L8ZAZ7-F1
#
_entry.id   AF-A0A1L8ZAZ7-F1
#
_cell.length_a   1.000
_cell.length_b   1.000
_cell.length_c   1.000
_cell.angle_alpha   90.00
_cell.angle_beta   90.00
_cell.angle_gamma   90.00
#
_symmetry.space_group_name_H-M   'P 1'
#
loop_
_entity.id
_entity.type
_entity.pdbx_description
1 polymer ?
#
loop_
_entity_poly.entity_id
_entity_poly.type
_entity_poly.pdbx_seq_one_letter_code
_entity_poly.pdbx_strand_id
1 'polypeptide(L)'
;KKILDNNNATEINKEIEFKIDNMNNFLTLIKELKFKKLYKKIKKSLIYQTNNLNVEINEIKNLGFFLEIEKIINNQNDIDLAKKEIDNIIDQFGLKENLETRPYSELLSLANQSKK
;
A
#
# COMPACT_ATOMS: atom_id res chain seq x y z
N LYS A 1 7.59 -2.70 -12.02
CA LYS A 1 8.97 -2.40 -11.56
C LYS A 1 8.83 -1.38 -10.46
N LYS A 2 9.15 -1.73 -9.19
CA LYS A 2 9.15 -0.78 -8.07
C LYS A 2 10.27 0.22 -8.36
N ILE A 3 9.94 1.49 -8.56
CA ILE A 3 10.93 2.55 -8.70
C ILE A 3 10.92 3.26 -7.35
N LEU A 4 11.98 3.05 -6.57
CA LEU A 4 12.22 3.80 -5.35
C LEU A 4 12.90 5.12 -5.76
N ASP A 5 12.42 6.23 -5.22
CA ASP A 5 13.11 7.52 -5.38
C ASP A 5 14.44 7.52 -4.61
N ASN A 6 15.36 8.41 -4.96
CA ASN A 6 16.72 8.50 -4.41
C ASN A 6 16.78 8.67 -2.87
N ASN A 7 15.66 9.03 -2.23
CA ASN A 7 15.52 9.16 -0.77
C ASN A 7 14.66 8.05 -0.11
N ASN A 8 14.23 7.03 -0.85
CA ASN A 8 13.47 5.84 -0.39
C ASN A 8 12.15 6.09 0.38
N ALA A 9 11.61 7.31 0.43
CA ALA A 9 10.42 7.61 1.24
C ALA A 9 9.07 7.27 0.56
N THR A 10 8.96 7.44 -0.75
CA THR A 10 7.69 7.29 -1.49
C THR A 10 7.73 6.07 -2.40
N GLU A 11 6.71 5.20 -2.27
CA GLU A 11 6.54 4.05 -3.16
C GLU A 11 5.81 4.45 -4.45
N ILE A 12 6.36 4.06 -5.61
CA ILE A 12 5.76 4.28 -6.92
C ILE A 12 5.50 2.93 -7.59
N ASN A 13 4.23 2.64 -7.84
CA ASN A 13 3.77 1.37 -8.41
C ASN A 13 2.97 1.59 -9.69
N LYS A 14 3.15 0.66 -10.65
CA LYS A 14 2.23 0.51 -11.78
C LYS A 14 1.26 -0.60 -11.44
N GLU A 15 -0.01 -0.26 -11.30
CA GLU A 15 -1.06 -1.17 -10.86
C GLU A 15 -2.03 -1.52 -11.98
N ILE A 16 -2.52 -2.75 -11.96
CA ILE A 16 -3.56 -3.25 -12.87
C ILE A 16 -4.61 -3.90 -11.97
N GLU A 17 -5.75 -3.22 -11.85
CA GLU A 17 -6.85 -3.65 -10.99
C GLU A 17 -8.12 -3.85 -11.81
N PHE A 18 -8.89 -4.86 -11.45
CA PHE A 18 -10.17 -5.15 -12.07
C PHE A 18 -11.11 -5.82 -11.08
N LYS A 19 -12.43 -5.65 -11.31
CA LYS A 19 -13.45 -6.30 -10.50
C LYS A 19 -13.55 -7.78 -10.85
N ILE A 20 -13.80 -8.60 -9.84
CA ILE A 20 -14.12 -10.01 -9.99
C ILE A 20 -15.52 -10.28 -9.46
N ASP A 21 -16.30 -11.08 -10.19
CA ASP A 21 -17.69 -11.35 -9.81
C ASP A 21 -17.78 -12.41 -8.70
N ASN A 22 -16.86 -13.38 -8.69
CA ASN A 22 -16.83 -14.46 -7.71
C ASN A 22 -15.40 -14.75 -7.23
N MET A 23 -15.13 -14.45 -5.97
CA MET A 23 -13.83 -14.65 -5.32
C MET A 23 -13.40 -16.13 -5.31
N ASN A 24 -14.32 -17.06 -5.05
CA ASN A 24 -13.99 -18.49 -4.95
C ASN A 24 -13.57 -19.06 -6.31
N ASN A 25 -14.28 -18.71 -7.38
CA ASN A 25 -13.91 -19.13 -8.74
C ASN A 25 -12.54 -18.59 -9.13
N PHE A 26 -12.26 -17.31 -8.82
CA PHE A 26 -10.96 -16.70 -9.09
C PHE A 26 -9.82 -17.40 -8.31
N LEU A 27 -10.01 -17.65 -7.01
CA LEU A 27 -9.02 -18.37 -6.20
C LEU A 27 -8.76 -19.80 -6.70
N THR A 28 -9.79 -20.50 -7.18
CA THR A 28 -9.64 -21.81 -7.81
C THR A 28 -8.79 -21.71 -9.08
N LEU A 29 -9.07 -20.76 -9.98
CA LEU A 29 -8.25 -20.53 -11.19
C LEU A 29 -6.78 -20.27 -10.85
N ILE A 30 -6.52 -19.38 -9.89
CA ILE A 30 -5.16 -19.04 -9.45
C ILE A 30 -4.42 -20.28 -8.92
N LYS A 31 -5.12 -21.16 -8.19
CA LYS A 31 -4.56 -22.43 -7.70
C LYS A 31 -4.26 -23.41 -8.83
N GLU A 32 -5.15 -23.55 -9.82
CA GLU A 32 -4.94 -24.41 -11.00
C GLU A 32 -3.77 -23.93 -11.85
N LEU A 33 -3.54 -22.62 -11.91
CA LEU A 33 -2.36 -22.00 -12.51
C LEU A 33 -1.07 -22.16 -11.66
N LYS A 34 -1.11 -22.97 -10.60
CA LYS A 34 0.01 -23.32 -9.70
C LYS A 34 0.57 -22.15 -8.89
N PHE A 35 -0.16 -21.03 -8.77
CA PHE A 35 0.23 -19.97 -7.84
C PHE A 35 0.06 -20.44 -6.40
N LYS A 36 0.97 -19.98 -5.53
CA LYS A 36 0.95 -20.28 -4.09
C LYS A 36 0.60 -19.03 -3.31
N LYS A 37 -0.22 -19.19 -2.27
CA LYS A 37 -0.50 -18.13 -1.31
C LYS A 37 0.76 -17.83 -0.51
N LEU A 38 1.31 -16.63 -0.67
CA LEU A 38 2.49 -16.17 0.06
C LEU A 38 2.13 -15.64 1.47
N TYR A 39 1.12 -14.76 1.57
CA TYR A 39 0.66 -14.21 2.84
C TYR A 39 -0.83 -13.82 2.77
N LYS A 40 -1.42 -13.44 3.90
CA LYS A 40 -2.77 -12.86 3.98
C LYS A 40 -2.71 -11.58 4.79
N LYS A 41 -3.09 -10.45 4.20
CA LYS A 41 -3.34 -9.18 4.88
C LYS A 41 -4.82 -9.09 5.26
N ILE A 42 -5.12 -8.73 6.51
CA ILE A 42 -6.47 -8.38 6.95
C ILE A 42 -6.37 -6.93 7.44
N LYS A 43 -7.11 -6.04 6.76
CA LYS A 43 -7.07 -4.58 6.94
C LYS A 43 -8.49 -4.07 7.18
N LYS A 44 -8.64 -3.12 8.10
CA LYS A 44 -9.80 -2.22 8.18
C LYS A 44 -9.31 -0.81 7.87
N SER A 45 -10.06 -0.10 7.03
CA SER A 45 -9.64 1.22 6.53
C SER A 45 -10.72 2.25 6.75
N LEU A 46 -10.30 3.43 7.18
CA LEU A 46 -11.08 4.67 7.06
C LEU A 46 -10.40 5.53 5.99
N ILE A 47 -11.12 5.78 4.90
CA ILE A 47 -10.58 6.42 3.70
C ILE A 47 -11.19 7.82 3.56
N TYR A 48 -10.32 8.82 3.43
CA TYR A 48 -10.68 10.19 3.08
C TYR A 48 -10.13 10.51 1.69
N GLN A 49 -10.96 11.06 0.81
CA GLN A 49 -10.57 11.30 -0.59
C GLN A 49 -10.77 12.76 -0.99
N THR A 50 -9.78 13.33 -1.68
CA THR A 50 -9.85 14.66 -2.30
C THR A 50 -8.98 14.68 -3.57
N ASN A 51 -9.56 15.06 -4.72
CA ASN A 51 -8.81 15.30 -5.98
C ASN A 51 -7.76 14.21 -6.34
N ASN A 52 -8.18 12.95 -6.37
CA ASN A 52 -7.34 11.76 -6.64
C ASN A 52 -6.24 11.46 -5.61
N LEU A 53 -6.28 12.16 -4.47
CA LEU A 53 -5.47 11.86 -3.30
C LEU A 53 -6.34 11.16 -2.26
N ASN A 54 -5.85 10.04 -1.76
CA ASN A 54 -6.45 9.24 -0.71
C ASN A 54 -5.58 9.35 0.55
N VAL A 55 -6.22 9.56 1.68
CA VAL A 55 -5.62 9.45 3.01
C VAL A 55 -6.35 8.34 3.75
N GLU A 56 -5.65 7.26 4.03
CA GLU A 56 -6.22 6.06 4.64
C GLU A 56 -5.64 5.79 6.02
N ILE A 57 -6.51 5.73 7.02
CA ILE A 57 -6.16 5.21 8.35
C ILE A 57 -6.44 3.71 8.34
N ASN A 58 -5.38 2.92 8.44
CA ASN A 58 -5.40 1.48 8.24
C ASN A 58 -5.07 0.75 9.55
N GLU A 59 -6.02 -0.02 10.07
CA GLU A 59 -5.76 -1.00 11.13
C GLU A 59 -5.39 -2.34 10.47
N ILE A 60 -4.13 -2.73 10.57
CA ILE A 60 -3.62 -4.00 10.05
C ILE A 60 -3.55 -5.02 11.17
N LYS A 61 -4.27 -6.13 11.01
CA LYS A 61 -4.27 -7.21 12.00
C LYS A 61 -2.83 -7.70 12.25
N ASN A 62 -2.43 -7.70 13.52
CA ASN A 62 -1.08 -8.05 14.02
C ASN A 62 0.03 -7.02 13.78
N LEU A 63 -0.23 -5.85 13.18
CA LEU A 63 0.76 -4.79 13.02
C LEU A 63 0.35 -3.45 13.65
N GLY A 64 -0.95 -3.21 13.86
CA GLY A 64 -1.45 -1.96 14.44
C GLY A 64 -1.89 -0.96 13.37
N PHE A 65 -1.77 0.34 13.67
CA PHE A 65 -2.27 1.42 12.82
C PHE A 65 -1.19 1.98 11.90
N PHE A 66 -1.57 2.28 10.67
CA PHE A 66 -0.77 2.95 9.65
C PHE A 66 -1.59 4.05 8.99
N LEU A 67 -0.93 5.13 8.58
CA LEU A 67 -1.51 6.15 7.70
C LEU A 67 -0.91 5.97 6.31
N GLU A 68 -1.74 5.70 5.31
CA GLU A 68 -1.32 5.69 3.90
C GLU A 68 -1.80 6.99 3.22
N ILE A 69 -0.92 7.61 2.45
CA ILE A 69 -1.24 8.79 1.64
C ILE A 69 -0.85 8.43 0.21
N GLU A 70 -1.83 8.34 -0.66
CA GLU A 70 -1.67 7.85 -2.02
C GLU A 70 -2.27 8.81 -3.03
N LYS A 71 -1.63 8.94 -4.19
CA LYS A 71 -2.17 9.71 -5.31
C LYS A 71 -2.08 8.91 -6.60
N ILE A 72 -3.23 8.78 -7.27
CA ILE A 72 -3.32 8.14 -8.57
C ILE A 72 -2.96 9.17 -9.64
N ILE A 73 -1.95 8.85 -10.45
CA ILE A 73 -1.50 9.67 -11.59
C ILE A 73 -1.64 8.88 -12.88
N ASN A 74 -1.95 9.58 -13.97
CA ASN A 74 -2.08 8.98 -15.31
C ASN A 74 -0.84 9.21 -16.18
N ASN A 75 0.00 10.17 -15.82
CA ASN A 75 1.23 10.51 -16.54
C ASN A 75 2.43 10.44 -15.60
N GLN A 76 3.51 9.82 -16.07
CA GLN A 76 4.75 9.69 -15.31
C GLN A 76 5.41 11.05 -15.02
N ASN A 77 5.11 12.07 -15.84
CA ASN A 77 5.58 13.44 -15.62
C ASN A 77 4.98 14.09 -14.37
N ASP A 78 3.88 13.54 -13.82
CA ASP A 78 3.20 14.09 -12.64
C ASP A 78 3.80 13.56 -11.31
N ILE A 79 4.78 12.66 -11.37
CA ILE A 79 5.38 12.02 -10.18
C ILE A 79 5.89 13.05 -9.16
N ASP A 80 6.65 14.04 -9.62
CA ASP A 80 7.27 15.01 -8.69
C ASP A 80 6.24 15.93 -8.04
N LEU A 81 5.16 16.25 -8.75
CA LEU A 81 4.04 16.99 -8.18
C LEU A 81 3.31 16.14 -7.13
N ALA A 82 3.03 14.87 -7.44
CA ALA A 82 2.35 13.96 -6.53
C ALA A 82 3.17 13.73 -5.24
N LYS A 83 4.49 13.57 -5.34
CA LYS A 83 5.38 13.48 -4.18
C LYS A 83 5.28 14.72 -3.30
N LYS A 84 5.36 15.92 -3.91
CA LYS A 84 5.26 17.18 -3.16
C LYS A 84 3.93 17.31 -2.43
N GLU A 85 2.84 16.89 -3.05
CA GLU A 85 1.52 16.91 -2.42
C GLU A 85 1.43 15.92 -1.24
N ILE A 86 1.98 14.71 -1.40
CA ILE A 86 2.06 13.71 -0.33
C ILE A 86 2.91 14.24 0.83
N ASP A 87 4.11 14.77 0.54
CA ASP A 87 5.02 15.34 1.53
C ASP A 87 4.33 16.47 2.32
N ASN A 88 3.65 17.39 1.64
CA ASN A 88 2.91 18.46 2.31
C ASN A 88 1.88 17.94 3.32
N ILE A 89 1.25 16.79 3.04
CA ILE A 89 0.28 16.17 3.96
C ILE A 89 0.99 15.50 5.12
N ILE A 90 2.09 14.78 4.87
CA ILE A 90 2.94 14.21 5.92
C ILE A 90 3.41 15.31 6.88
N ASP A 91 3.80 16.47 6.37
CA ASP A 91 4.21 17.66 7.13
C ASP A 91 3.08 18.17 8.01
N GLN A 92 1.86 18.28 7.47
CA GLN A 92 0.67 18.73 8.21
C GLN A 92 0.31 17.79 9.37
N PHE A 93 0.53 16.48 9.21
CA PHE A 93 0.32 15.50 10.28
C PHE A 93 1.52 15.36 11.24
N GLY A 94 2.67 15.97 10.93
CA GLY A 94 3.87 15.89 11.76
C GLY A 94 4.52 14.51 11.75
N LEU A 95 4.41 13.74 10.67
CA LEU A 95 4.82 12.33 10.60
C LEU A 95 6.14 12.08 9.84
N LYS A 96 6.95 13.12 9.60
CA LYS A 96 8.23 13.00 8.86
C LYS A 96 9.18 11.94 9.42
N GLU A 97 9.23 11.79 10.74
CA GLU A 97 10.14 10.86 11.42
C GLU A 97 9.54 9.47 11.60
N ASN A 98 8.30 9.25 11.14
CA ASN A 98 7.52 8.02 11.35
C ASN A 98 7.27 7.23 10.06
N LEU A 99 8.07 7.48 9.03
CA LEU A 99 7.91 6.81 7.74
C LEU A 99 8.24 5.32 7.85
N GLU A 100 7.30 4.48 7.43
CA GLU A 100 7.51 3.05 7.25
C GLU A 100 7.67 2.75 5.76
N THR A 101 8.89 2.40 5.34
CA THR A 101 9.23 2.16 3.94
C THR A 101 9.08 0.70 3.53
N ARG A 102 8.91 -0.21 4.50
CA ARG A 102 8.72 -1.64 4.24
C ARG A 102 7.26 -1.93 3.87
N PRO A 103 7.00 -2.76 2.85
CA PRO A 103 5.64 -3.18 2.53
C PRO A 103 5.07 -4.09 3.63
N TYR A 104 3.74 -4.10 3.80
CA TYR A 104 3.12 -4.98 4.79
C TYR A 104 3.44 -6.47 4.62
N SER A 105 3.75 -6.94 3.41
CA SER A 105 4.18 -8.32 3.20
C SER A 105 5.42 -8.66 4.01
N GLU A 106 6.37 -7.73 4.10
CA GLU A 106 7.60 -7.88 4.88
C GLU A 106 7.29 -7.78 6.38
N LEU A 107 6.56 -6.72 6.79
CA LEU A 107 6.18 -6.51 8.19
C LEU A 107 5.39 -7.70 8.76
N LEU A 108 4.41 -8.21 8.01
CA LEU A 108 3.63 -9.39 8.40
C LEU A 108 4.47 -10.66 8.43
N SER A 109 5.46 -10.80 7.54
CA SER A 109 6.38 -11.93 7.57
C SER A 109 7.18 -11.94 8.88
N LEU A 110 7.74 -10.79 9.26
CA LEU A 110 8.51 -10.62 10.50
C LEU A 110 7.65 -10.85 11.74
N ALA A 111 6.45 -10.27 11.79
CA ALA A 111 5.53 -10.43 12.93
C ALA A 111 4.98 -11.86 13.11
N ASN A 112 4.96 -12.67 12.04
CA ASN A 112 4.57 -14.07 12.12
C ASN A 112 5.74 -14.99 12.51
N GLN A 113 6.98 -14.60 12.21
CA GLN A 113 8.18 -15.35 12.64
C GLN A 113 8.42 -15.21 14.13
N SER A 114 8.15 -14.04 14.73
CA SER A 114 8.29 -13.80 16.17
C SER A 114 7.26 -14.51 17.05
N LYS A 115 6.28 -15.20 16.45
CA LYS A 115 5.26 -16.01 17.14
C LYS A 115 5.55 -17.52 17.11
N LYS A 116 6.68 -17.94 16.54
CA LYS A 116 7.19 -19.32 16.59
C LYS A 116 8.29 -19.43 17.64
#